data_AF-A0A978SG69-F1
#
_entry.id   AF-A0A978SG69-F1
#
_cell.length_a   1.000
_cell.length_b   1.000
_cell.length_c   1.000
_cell.angle_alpha   90.00
_cell.angle_beta   90.00
_cell.angle_gamma   90.00
#
_symmetry.space_group_name_H-M   'P 1'
#
loop_
_entity.id
_entity.type
_entity.pdbx_description
1 polymer ?
#
loop_
_entity_poly.entity_id
_entity_poly.type
_entity_poly.pdbx_seq_one_letter_code
_entity_poly.pdbx_strand_id
1 'polypeptide(L)' 'MNYKLLFFAGGVTAAIGFVLGMILAALLPTPYTGGLYRDQKSGYKIAGAVGGFIVGVSQEAIRQLKQKQDQD' A
#
# COMPACT_ATOMS: atom_id res chain seq x y z
N MET A 1 -3.04 -22.58 0.92
CA MET A 1 -2.81 -21.12 0.89
C MET A 1 -3.60 -20.59 -0.28
N ASN A 2 -4.53 -19.67 -0.02
CA ASN A 2 -5.44 -19.12 -1.02
C ASN A 2 -4.87 -17.82 -1.60
N TYR A 3 -4.18 -17.94 -2.74
CA TYR A 3 -3.52 -16.83 -3.41
C TYR A 3 -4.49 -15.76 -3.91
N LYS A 4 -5.72 -16.13 -4.31
CA LYS A 4 -6.73 -15.16 -4.77
C LYS A 4 -7.07 -14.16 -3.66
N LEU A 5 -7.22 -14.65 -2.44
CA LEU A 5 -7.55 -13.82 -1.28
C LEU A 5 -6.37 -12.93 -0.88
N LEU A 6 -5.15 -13.44 -1.02
CA LEU A 6 -3.92 -12.70 -0.75
C LEU A 6 -3.73 -11.51 -1.70
N PHE A 7 -3.93 -11.72 -3.00
CA PHE A 7 -3.90 -10.62 -3.98
C PHE A 7 -5.06 -9.64 -3.82
N PHE A 8 -6.24 -10.11 -3.44
CA PHE A 8 -7.39 -9.25 -3.16
C PHE A 8 -7.13 -8.35 -1.95
N ALA A 9 -6.70 -8.93 -0.82
CA ALA A 9 -6.35 -8.17 0.39
C ALA A 9 -5.23 -7.17 0.11
N GLY A 10 -4.16 -7.60 -0.56
CA GLY A 10 -3.10 -6.72 -1.03
C GLY A 10 -3.62 -5.57 -1.88
N GLY A 11 -4.46 -5.84 -2.88
CA GLY A 11 -5.02 -4.83 -3.77
C GLY A 11 -5.91 -3.80 -3.05
N VAL A 12 -6.76 -4.25 -2.12
CA VAL A 12 -7.60 -3.35 -1.31
C VAL A 12 -6.73 -2.45 -0.44
N THR A 13 -5.75 -3.00 0.26
CA THR A 13 -4.86 -2.21 1.12
C THR A 13 -3.95 -1.28 0.30
N ALA A 14 -3.56 -1.68 -0.91
CA ALA A 14 -2.86 -0.81 -1.85
C ALA A 14 -3.69 0.40 -2.28
N ALA A 15 -4.99 0.21 -2.54
CA ALA A 15 -5.89 1.32 -2.88
C ALA A 15 -6.01 2.32 -1.71
N ILE A 16 -6.14 1.81 -0.48
CA ILE A 16 -6.14 2.65 0.73
C ILE A 16 -4.80 3.39 0.87
N GLY A 17 -3.69 2.69 0.71
CA GLY A 17 -2.35 3.26 0.76
C GLY A 17 -2.11 4.34 -0.31
N PHE A 18 -2.63 4.16 -1.52
CA PHE A 18 -2.58 5.16 -2.58
C PHE A 18 -3.32 6.45 -2.20
N VAL A 19 -4.53 6.32 -1.63
CA VAL A 19 -5.31 7.47 -1.15
C VAL A 19 -4.58 8.20 -0.02
N LEU A 20 -4.00 7.47 0.93
CA LEU A 20 -3.15 8.06 1.98
C LEU A 20 -1.92 8.78 1.39
N GLY A 21 -1.28 8.19 0.38
CA GLY A 21 -0.17 8.81 -0.35
C GLY A 21 -0.57 10.10 -1.06
N MET A 22 -1.78 10.17 -1.62
CA MET A 22 -2.34 11.41 -2.19
C MET A 22 -2.55 12.49 -1.13
N ILE A 23 -3.11 12.12 0.03
CA ILE A 23 -3.34 13.04 1.15
C ILE A 23 -2.01 13.59 1.67
N LEU A 24 -1.01 12.72 1.87
CA LEU A 24 0.34 13.13 2.27
C LEU A 24 0.99 14.06 1.25
N ALA A 25 0.86 13.76 -0.05
CA ALA A 25 1.37 14.62 -1.13
C ALA A 25 0.66 15.99 -1.22
N ALA A 26 -0.56 16.09 -0.69
CA ALA A 26 -1.30 17.35 -0.60
C ALA A 26 -0.94 18.15 0.66
N LEU A 27 -0.69 17.46 1.78
CA LEU A 27 -0.37 18.05 3.08
C LEU A 27 1.10 18.48 3.22
N LEU A 28 2.01 17.89 2.44
CA LEU A 28 3.42 18.28 2.38
C LEU A 28 3.61 19.25 1.20
N PRO A 29 3.43 20.57 1.40
CA PRO A 29 3.71 21.55 0.37
C PRO A 29 5.19 21.46 0.01
N THR A 30 5.49 21.10 -1.23
CA THR A 30 6.85 21.17 -1.77
C THR A 30 7.23 22.64 -1.91
N PRO A 31 8.23 23.16 -1.19
CA PRO A 31 8.60 24.58 -1.23
C PRO A 31 9.20 25.00 -2.59
N TYR A 32 9.40 24.06 -3.50
CA TYR A 32 10.03 24.25 -4.80
C TYR A 32 9.03 23.95 -5.93
N THR A 33 8.82 24.93 -6.81
CA THR A 33 7.92 24.86 -7.98
C THR A 33 8.65 24.48 -9.28
N GLY A 34 9.90 24.02 -9.20
CA GLY A 34 10.66 23.55 -10.36
C GLY A 34 10.16 22.20 -10.89
N GLY A 35 10.24 21.99 -12.21
CA GLY A 35 9.70 20.81 -12.90
C GLY A 35 10.11 19.44 -12.29
N LEU A 36 11.27 19.37 -11.65
CA LEU A 36 11.77 18.17 -10.94
C LEU A 36 10.90 17.75 -9.74
N TYR A 37 10.21 18.70 -9.07
CA TYR A 37 9.37 18.45 -7.89
C TYR A 37 7.94 18.04 -8.26
N ARG A 38 7.57 18.17 -9.53
CA ARG A 38 6.25 17.77 -10.03
C ARG A 38 6.05 16.25 -9.98
N ASP A 39 7.13 15.49 -10.16
CA ASP A 39 7.14 14.02 -10.02
C ASP A 39 7.17 13.55 -8.56
N GLN A 40 7.55 14.42 -7.61
CA GLN A 40 7.58 14.07 -6.19
C GLN A 40 6.18 13.73 -5.65
N LYS A 41 5.13 14.44 -6.11
CA LYS A 41 3.73 14.07 -5.83
C LYS A 41 3.35 12.69 -6.37
N SER A 42 3.92 12.28 -7.50
CA SER A 42 3.70 10.93 -8.04
C SER A 42 4.41 9.87 -7.21
N GLY A 43 5.61 10.18 -6.70
CA GLY A 43 6.38 9.32 -5.80
C GLY A 43 5.61 8.95 -4.52
N TYR A 44 5.00 9.92 -3.83
CA TYR A 44 4.22 9.64 -2.62
C TYR A 44 3.00 8.75 -2.85
N LYS A 45 2.30 8.93 -3.99
CA LYS A 45 1.16 8.09 -4.39
C LYS A 45 1.59 6.64 -4.61
N ILE A 46 2.68 6.45 -5.35
CA ILE A 46 3.22 5.11 -5.66
C ILE A 46 3.76 4.46 -4.38
N ALA A 47 4.51 5.20 -3.56
CA ALA A 47 5.03 4.70 -2.29
C ALA A 47 3.89 4.27 -1.34
N GLY A 48 2.82 5.07 -1.24
CA GLY A 48 1.63 4.72 -0.49
C GLY A 48 0.96 3.44 -1.00
N ALA A 49 0.79 3.31 -2.32
CA ALA A 49 0.20 2.12 -2.93
C ALA A 49 1.03 0.86 -2.69
N VAL A 50 2.35 0.93 -2.88
CA VAL A 50 3.28 -0.19 -2.66
C VAL A 50 3.32 -0.57 -1.19
N GLY A 51 3.41 0.40 -0.28
CA GLY A 51 3.37 0.16 1.16
C GLY A 51 2.08 -0.50 1.60
N GLY A 52 0.93 0.01 1.11
CA GLY A 52 -0.38 -0.59 1.35
C GLY A 52 -0.47 -2.02 0.83
N PHE A 53 0.04 -2.29 -0.38
CA PHE A 53 0.04 -3.64 -0.96
C PHE A 53 0.82 -4.64 -0.10
N ILE A 54 2.05 -4.27 0.30
CA ILE A 54 2.91 -5.13 1.13
C ILE A 54 2.25 -5.44 2.47
N VAL A 55 1.65 -4.44 3.12
CA VAL A 55 0.95 -4.62 4.39
C VAL A 55 -0.25 -5.56 4.22
N GLY A 56 -1.08 -5.34 3.21
CA GLY A 56 -2.27 -6.18 2.96
C GLY A 56 -1.92 -7.63 2.66
N VAL A 57 -0.92 -7.86 1.80
CA VAL A 57 -0.41 -9.21 1.52
C VAL A 57 0.14 -9.87 2.78
N SER A 58 0.91 -9.14 3.58
CA SER A 58 1.54 -9.68 4.80
C SER A 58 0.49 -10.07 5.84
N GLN A 59 -0.52 -9.23 6.08
CA GLN A 59 -1.60 -9.52 7.02
C GLN A 59 -2.37 -10.79 6.62
N GLU A 60 -2.70 -10.91 5.34
CA GLU A 60 -3.44 -12.06 4.83
C GLU A 60 -2.58 -13.34 4.81
N ALA A 61 -1.29 -13.23 4.51
CA ALA A 61 -0.35 -14.34 4.60
C ALA A 61 -0.25 -14.90 6.03
N ILE A 62 -0.09 -14.02 7.02
CA ILE A 62 -0.03 -14.41 8.44
C ILE A 62 -1.36 -15.05 8.88
N ARG A 63 -2.50 -14.49 8.45
CA ARG A 63 -3.82 -15.05 8.76
C ARG A 63 -3.97 -16.47 8.23
N GLN A 64 -3.56 -16.72 6.99
CA GLN A 64 -3.62 -18.05 6.39
C GLN A 64 -2.63 -19.04 7.02
N LEU A 65 -1.44 -18.58 7.43
CA LEU A 65 -0.47 -19.41 8.16
C LEU A 65 -1.02 -19.81 9.53
N LYS A 66 -1.60 -18.86 10.27
CA LYS A 66 -2.21 -19.14 11.57
C LYS A 66 -3.39 -20.11 11.45
N GLN A 67 -4.24 -19.94 10.44
CA GLN A 67 -5.34 -20.88 10.18
C GLN A 67 -4.86 -22.30 9.88
N LYS A 68 -3.72 -22.47 9.21
CA LYS A 68 -3.12 -23.79 9.02
C LYS A 68 -2.63 -24.38 10.33
N GLN A 69 -1.94 -23.57 11.15
CA GLN A 69 -1.41 -24.02 12.43
C GLN A 69 -2.51 -24.40 13.42
N ASP A 70 -3.64 -23.69 13.43
CA ASP A 70 -4.79 -24.02 14.30
C ASP A 70 -5.58 -25.26 13.81
N GLN A 71 -5.33 -25.73 12.59
CA GLN A 71 -5.96 -26.93 12.02
C GLN A 71 -5.11 -28.20 12.18
N ASP A 72 -3.83 -28.06 12.53
CA ASP A 72 -2.89 -29.14 12.83
C ASP A 72 -2.88 -29.45 14.35
#